data_AF-X1LG16-F1
#
_entry.id   AF-X1LG16-F1
#
_cell.length_a   1.000
_cell.length_b   1.000
_cell.length_c   1.000
_cell.angle_alpha   90.00
_cell.angle_beta   90.00
_cell.angle_gamma   90.00
#
_symmetry.space_group_name_H-M   'P 1'
#
loop_
_entity.id
_entity.type
_entity.pdbx_description
1 polymer ?
#
loop_
_entity_poly.entity_id
_entity_poly.type
_entity_poly.pdbx_seq_one_letter_code
_entity_poly.pdbx_strand_id
1 'polypeptide(L)' 'MALIKYGGGIVQISGSIAGTVFARNKMGNYARPRTKPVNPRTARQ' A
#
# COMPACT_ATOMS: atom_id res chain seq x y z
N MET A 1 -5.03 -4.27 5.02
CA MET A 1 -3.95 -5.13 4.50
C MET A 1 -3.88 -4.91 2.99
N ALA A 2 -2.71 -4.90 2.35
CA ALA A 2 -2.62 -4.74 0.90
C ALA A 2 -2.87 -6.09 0.20
N LEU A 3 -3.61 -6.07 -0.89
CA LEU A 3 -3.81 -7.17 -1.81
C LEU A 3 -2.75 -7.09 -2.91
N ILE A 4 -1.98 -8.16 -3.07
CA ILE A 4 -0.92 -8.25 -4.08
C ILE A 4 -1.31 -9.33 -5.07
N LYS A 5 -1.39 -8.95 -6.35
CA LYS A 5 -1.62 -9.88 -7.47
C LYS A 5 -0.27 -10.27 -8.07
N TYR A 6 0.06 -11.54 -7.96
CA TYR A 6 1.28 -12.13 -8.49
C TYR A 6 1.02 -12.77 -9.87
N GLY A 7 2.03 -12.72 -10.75
CA GLY A 7 2.09 -13.34 -12.07
C GLY A 7 3.55 -13.75 -12.36
N GLY A 8 4.14 -13.32 -13.48
CA GLY A 8 5.60 -13.40 -13.69
C GLY A 8 6.44 -12.45 -12.80
N GLY A 9 5.81 -11.91 -11.75
CA GLY A 9 6.29 -10.84 -10.87
C GLY A 9 5.12 -10.19 -10.13
N ILE A 10 5.31 -9.01 -9.54
CA ILE A 10 4.22 -8.21 -8.97
C ILE A 10 3.50 -7.48 -10.10
N VAL A 11 2.25 -7.85 -10.37
CA VAL A 11 1.46 -7.25 -11.46
C VAL A 11 0.60 -6.10 -10.95
N GLN A 12 0.09 -6.20 -9.72
CA GLN A 12 -0.73 -5.16 -9.12
C GLN A 12 -0.65 -5.22 -7.59
N ILE A 13 -0.62 -4.04 -6.96
CA ILE A 13 -0.82 -3.88 -5.52
C ILE A 13 -2.01 -2.95 -5.30
N SER A 14 -2.90 -3.32 -4.38
CA SER A 14 -4.02 -2.47 -3.97
C SER A 14 -4.15 -2.46 -2.44
N GLY A 15 -4.26 -1.28 -1.85
CA GLY A 15 -4.42 -1.13 -0.40
C GLY A 15 -3.16 -0.57 0.26
N SER A 16 -2.92 -0.91 1.54
CA SER A 16 -1.77 -0.35 2.27
C SER A 16 -0.95 -1.40 3.01
N ILE A 17 0.37 -1.28 2.89
CA ILE A 17 1.40 -2.13 3.50
C ILE A 17 2.62 -1.27 3.82
N ALA A 18 3.28 -1.54 4.94
CA ALA A 18 4.52 -0.87 5.36
C ALA A 18 4.46 0.68 5.34
N GLY A 19 3.31 1.27 5.67
CA GLY A 19 3.16 2.73 5.69
C GLY A 19 2.96 3.37 4.30
N THR A 20 2.87 2.59 3.24
CA THR A 20 2.59 3.07 1.87
C THR A 20 1.24 2.57 1.39
N VAL A 21 0.47 3.45 0.74
CA VAL A 21 -0.80 3.14 0.06
C VAL A 21 -0.52 3.00 -1.43
N PHE A 22 -0.92 1.87 -2.00
CA PHE A 22 -0.86 1.58 -3.43
C PHE A 22 -2.28 1.66 -4.00
N ALA A 23 -2.47 2.48 -5.03
CA ALA A 23 -3.76 2.72 -5.66
C ALA A 23 -3.61 3.01 -7.16
N ARG A 24 -4.74 3.03 -7.87
CA ARG A 24 -4.81 3.32 -9.30
C ARG A 24 -5.77 4.48 -9.56
N ASN A 25 -5.38 5.40 -10.44
CA ASN A 25 -6.25 6.45 -10.98
C ASN A 25 -6.21 6.42 -12.53
N LYS A 26 -6.82 7.41 -13.18
CA LYS A 26 -6.83 7.53 -14.65
C LYS A 26 -5.42 7.56 -15.26
N MET A 27 -4.42 8.07 -14.53
CA MET A 27 -3.03 8.19 -14.97
C MET A 27 -2.16 6.96 -14.63
N GLY A 28 -2.74 5.92 -14.02
CA GLY A 28 -2.03 4.67 -13.72
C GLY A 28 -1.90 4.39 -12.23
N ASN A 29 -0.91 3.56 -11.90
CA ASN A 29 -0.62 3.14 -10.53
C ASN A 29 0.23 4.21 -9.83
N TYR A 30 -0.10 4.49 -8.58
CA TYR A 30 0.66 5.42 -7.75
C TYR A 30 0.82 4.88 -6.33
N ALA A 31 1.91 5.31 -5.69
CA ALA A 31 2.22 5.04 -4.30
C ALA A 31 2.21 6.37 -3.53
N ARG A 32 1.60 6.39 -2.35
CA ARG A 32 1.63 7.55 -1.45
C ARG A 32 1.89 7.12 -0.01
N PRO A 33 2.50 7.97 0.82
CA PRO A 33 2.59 7.71 2.25
C PRO A 33 1.19 7.60 2.85
N ARG A 34 1.02 6.63 3.75
CA ARG A 34 -0.20 6.46 4.52
C ARG A 34 -0.23 7.53 5.60
N THR A 35 -1.16 8.47 5.47
CA THR A 35 -1.30 9.60 6.41
C THR A 35 -2.04 9.25 7.69
N LYS A 36 -2.72 8.09 7.75
CA LYS A 36 -3.33 7.63 9.01
C LYS A 36 -2.22 7.11 9.93
N PRO A 37 -1.98 7.75 11.09
CA PRO A 37 -0.92 7.32 11.99
C PRO A 37 -1.12 5.86 12.38
N VAL A 38 -0.01 5.12 12.40
CA VAL A 38 0.03 3.84 13.08
C VAL A 38 -0.27 4.14 14.55
N ASN A 39 -1.14 3.34 15.18
CA ASN A 39 -1.47 3.54 16.59
C ASN A 39 -0.14 3.59 17.38
N PRO A 40 0.18 4.71 18.06
CA PRO A 40 1.47 4.89 18.73
C PRO A 40 1.69 3.89 19.87
N ARG A 41 0.65 3.17 20.29
CA ARG A 41 0.73 2.08 21.29
C ARG A 41 1.02 0.71 20.69
N THR A 42 1.50 0.64 19.45
CA THR A 42 1.82 -0.64 18.79
C THR A 42 3.29 -0.68 18.43
N ALA A 43 3.89 -1.88 18.51
CA ALA A 43 5.30 -2.14 18.18
C ALA A 43 5.66 -1.94 16.69
N ARG A 44 4.83 -1.22 15.93
CA ARG A 44 4.99 -0.91 14.50
C ARG A 44 5.44 0.54 14.28
N GLN A 45 5.99 1.18 15.32
CA GLN A 45 6.81 2.39 15.16
C GLN A 45 8.16 2.03 14.55
#